data_AF-A0A139DP12-F1
#
_entry.id   AF-A0A139DP12-F1
#
_cell.length_a   1.000
_cell.length_b   1.000
_cell.length_c   1.000
_cell.angle_alpha   90.00
_cell.angle_beta   90.00
_cell.angle_gamma   90.00
#
_symmetry.space_group_name_H-M   'P 1'
#
loop_
_entity.id
_entity.type
_entity.pdbx_description
1 polymer ?
#
loop_
_entity_poly.entity_id
_entity_poly.type
_entity_poly.pdbx_seq_one_letter_code
_entity_poly.pdbx_strand_id
1 'polypeptide(L)'
;MALDTRGLGHGFAQGFQVMNSYQRGKKQDERAERGLQMREEQFEMQKEQAAKQQEQQQAQFVLGKIASGIEPTEDEVKWLADNRKYWPALDPQTDQDIEVAQRVIDPEDPMSANDPDALYSINHLFDHRINRGSGGKKRVAGLYPGAEPGTVALDLEVEGEDGAIYNAPLTANRGTEAEGDDEVMQVPVGGLVEQVQGYRVLRNAIRSGGGQEMASRVLSVLTGKTPERTKGIQINDRLVNPETGEVMADFSQEDQSGYSKPFKHEELGWVQTGPDGKLYQYDPEDGGGRGGSGSAPADVQTAEWMMRVGLAENYDQAWSLLNESRTDPTRFVANYVDQEMKAQEQAGIYPGMEGYKTTEQMRNDALEALRTIRQSTRGTGQGQPGLDTSGQGQAYPPGGRAVDNGDGSYSGRVDRSPQTPTVRSDADYDRLPPGTVFVDEEGNQYRKPAE
;
A
#
# COMPACT_ATOMS: atom_id res chain seq x y z
N MET A 1 26.81 81.60 70.50
CA MET A 1 26.47 81.12 69.15
C MET A 1 25.60 79.88 69.31
N ALA A 2 24.30 80.00 69.07
CA ALA A 2 23.35 78.89 69.11
C ALA A 2 22.94 78.58 67.67
N LEU A 3 23.21 77.36 67.21
CA LEU A 3 22.84 76.87 65.88
C LEU A 3 21.37 76.42 65.91
N ASP A 4 20.56 77.07 65.09
CA ASP A 4 19.13 76.83 64.93
C ASP A 4 18.91 75.58 64.04
N THR A 5 18.47 74.48 64.64
CA THR A 5 18.22 73.20 63.98
C THR A 5 16.79 73.06 63.45
N ARG A 6 15.98 74.13 63.49
CA ARG A 6 14.56 74.07 63.10
C ARG A 6 14.29 74.05 61.59
N GLY A 7 15.31 74.21 60.75
CA GLY A 7 15.16 74.21 59.28
C GLY A 7 15.31 72.85 58.58
N LEU A 8 15.88 71.82 59.25
CA LEU A 8 16.24 70.56 58.60
C LEU A 8 15.15 69.47 58.66
N GLY A 9 14.13 69.63 59.52
CA GLY A 9 13.06 68.65 59.66
C GLY A 9 11.99 68.70 58.57
N HIS A 10 11.77 69.86 57.94
CA HIS A 10 10.60 70.05 57.08
C HIS A 10 10.80 69.54 55.64
N GLY A 11 12.03 69.58 55.11
CA GLY A 11 12.36 69.03 53.77
C GLY A 11 12.37 67.50 53.72
N PHE A 12 12.63 66.84 54.85
CA PHE A 12 12.65 65.38 54.93
C PHE A 12 11.24 64.77 54.87
N ALA A 13 10.24 65.42 55.48
CA ALA A 13 8.85 64.95 55.45
C ALA A 13 8.18 65.07 54.07
N GLN A 14 8.55 66.09 53.28
CA GLN A 14 8.00 66.33 51.94
C GLN A 14 8.58 65.35 50.91
N GLY A 15 9.85 64.92 51.07
CA GLY A 15 10.48 63.89 50.22
C GLY A 15 9.87 62.50 50.37
N PHE A 16 9.43 62.12 51.58
CA PHE A 16 8.80 60.82 51.82
C PHE A 16 7.41 60.69 51.19
N GLN A 17 6.63 61.77 51.09
CA GLN A 17 5.31 61.73 50.42
C GLN A 17 5.43 61.53 48.91
N VAL A 18 6.44 62.11 48.26
CA VAL A 18 6.71 61.94 46.82
C VAL A 18 7.30 60.55 46.52
N MET A 19 8.17 60.01 47.38
CA MET A 19 8.67 58.64 47.21
C MET A 19 7.58 57.58 47.37
N ASN A 20 6.63 57.79 48.31
CA ASN A 20 5.52 56.87 48.54
C ASN A 20 4.50 56.88 47.40
N SER A 21 4.26 58.03 46.75
CA SER A 21 3.40 58.11 45.57
C SER A 21 4.06 57.48 44.33
N TYR A 22 5.36 57.66 44.14
CA TYR A 22 6.10 57.06 43.02
C TYR A 22 6.19 55.53 43.14
N GLN A 23 6.41 54.99 44.36
CA GLN A 23 6.40 53.54 44.60
C GLN A 23 5.00 52.92 44.48
N ARG A 24 3.93 53.66 44.83
CA ARG A 24 2.55 53.21 44.60
C ARG A 24 2.16 53.23 43.13
N GLY A 25 2.60 54.23 42.37
CA GLY A 25 2.43 54.30 40.91
C GLY A 25 3.06 53.10 40.22
N LYS A 26 4.35 52.83 40.47
CA LYS A 26 5.05 51.66 39.90
C LYS A 26 4.37 50.32 40.21
N LYS A 27 3.88 50.13 41.44
CA LYS A 27 3.16 48.89 41.81
C LYS A 27 1.75 48.79 41.19
N GLN A 28 1.11 49.90 40.86
CA GLN A 28 -0.15 49.90 40.12
C GLN A 28 0.07 49.63 38.64
N ASP A 29 1.10 50.24 38.05
CA ASP A 29 1.48 50.02 36.65
C ASP A 29 1.91 48.56 36.42
N GLU A 30 2.76 48.00 37.28
CA GLU A 30 3.16 46.58 37.20
C GLU A 30 1.98 45.59 37.35
N ARG A 31 0.92 45.98 38.09
CA ARG A 31 -0.31 45.17 38.22
C ARG A 31 -1.21 45.32 37.01
N ALA A 32 -1.26 46.52 36.41
CA ALA A 32 -1.99 46.76 35.18
C ALA A 32 -1.33 46.01 34.01
N GLU A 33 0.01 46.04 33.91
CA GLU A 33 0.78 45.29 32.91
C GLU A 33 0.61 43.77 33.08
N ARG A 34 0.74 43.22 34.30
CA ARG A 34 0.45 41.78 34.54
C ARG A 34 -1.00 41.41 34.22
N GLY A 35 -1.95 42.31 34.49
CA GLY A 35 -3.35 42.11 34.16
C GLY A 35 -3.62 42.09 32.66
N LEU A 36 -2.90 42.92 31.89
CA LEU A 36 -2.96 42.92 30.42
C LEU A 36 -2.31 41.66 29.85
N GLN A 37 -1.13 41.28 30.33
CA GLN A 37 -0.41 40.09 29.87
C GLN A 37 -1.23 38.81 30.12
N MET A 38 -1.81 38.63 31.31
CA MET A 38 -2.69 37.48 31.57
C MET A 38 -3.94 37.48 30.68
N ARG A 39 -4.46 38.65 30.31
CA ARG A 39 -5.61 38.77 29.41
C ARG A 39 -5.23 38.43 27.98
N GLU A 40 -4.04 38.83 27.54
CA GLU A 40 -3.47 38.45 26.24
C GLU A 40 -3.25 36.94 26.17
N GLU A 41 -2.60 36.32 27.17
CA GLU A 41 -2.42 34.87 27.24
C GLU A 41 -3.75 34.11 27.24
N GLN A 42 -4.74 34.58 28.01
CA GLN A 42 -6.08 33.98 27.99
C GLN A 42 -6.75 34.10 26.62
N PHE A 43 -6.57 35.23 25.93
CA PHE A 43 -7.12 35.44 24.60
C PHE A 43 -6.43 34.56 23.55
N GLU A 44 -5.11 34.42 23.62
CA GLU A 44 -4.35 33.51 22.76
C GLU A 44 -4.76 32.06 22.97
N MET A 45 -4.86 31.62 24.23
CA MET A 45 -5.32 30.27 24.57
C MET A 45 -6.75 30.03 24.06
N GLN A 46 -7.65 31.01 24.21
CA GLN A 46 -9.01 30.91 23.68
C GLN A 46 -9.02 30.82 22.14
N LYS A 47 -8.18 31.61 21.47
CA LYS A 47 -8.03 31.59 20.02
C LYS A 47 -7.48 30.25 19.53
N GLU A 48 -6.49 29.69 20.19
CA GLU A 48 -5.92 28.39 19.85
C GLU A 48 -6.94 27.26 20.06
N GLN A 49 -7.69 27.28 21.16
CA GLN A 49 -8.77 26.32 21.41
C GLN A 49 -9.87 26.41 20.35
N ALA A 50 -10.27 27.62 19.96
CA ALA A 50 -11.25 27.83 18.90
C ALA A 50 -10.75 27.30 17.55
N ALA A 51 -9.48 27.56 17.20
CA ALA A 51 -8.87 27.06 15.97
C ALA A 51 -8.82 25.52 15.94
N LYS A 52 -8.41 24.88 17.06
CA LYS A 52 -8.41 23.41 17.18
C LYS A 52 -9.82 22.82 17.05
N GLN A 53 -10.83 23.46 17.63
CA GLN A 53 -12.22 23.00 17.51
C GLN A 53 -12.74 23.11 16.08
N GLN A 54 -12.47 24.24 15.40
CA GLN A 54 -12.85 24.43 13.99
C GLN A 54 -12.15 23.41 13.10
N GLU A 55 -10.85 23.18 13.32
CA GLU A 55 -10.08 22.19 12.58
C GLU A 55 -10.65 20.77 12.79
N GLN A 56 -10.97 20.39 14.03
CA GLN A 56 -11.56 19.08 14.32
C GLN A 56 -12.93 18.89 13.65
N GLN A 57 -13.78 19.91 13.65
CA GLN A 57 -15.07 19.86 12.96
C GLN A 57 -14.89 19.71 11.46
N GLN A 58 -13.97 20.48 10.87
CA GLN A 58 -13.65 20.37 9.44
C GLN A 58 -13.10 18.98 9.10
N ALA A 59 -12.19 18.45 9.93
CA ALA A 59 -11.65 17.11 9.76
C ALA A 59 -12.73 16.04 9.80
N GLN A 60 -13.62 16.08 10.79
CA GLN A 60 -14.74 15.13 10.92
C GLN A 60 -15.68 15.22 9.71
N PHE A 61 -15.96 16.42 9.23
CA PHE A 61 -16.81 16.64 8.08
C PHE A 61 -16.19 16.08 6.80
N VAL A 62 -14.94 16.47 6.49
CA VAL A 62 -14.24 16.05 5.27
C VAL A 62 -13.97 14.56 5.27
N LEU A 63 -13.43 14.01 6.36
CA LEU A 63 -13.17 12.58 6.48
C LEU A 63 -14.47 11.77 6.54
N GLY A 64 -15.55 12.33 7.09
CA GLY A 64 -16.89 11.71 7.08
C GLY A 64 -17.48 11.60 5.67
N LYS A 65 -17.30 12.64 4.83
CA LYS A 65 -17.68 12.58 3.41
C LYS A 65 -16.91 11.51 2.67
N ILE A 66 -15.58 11.52 2.81
CA ILE A 66 -14.70 10.51 2.21
C ILE A 66 -15.11 9.11 2.67
N ALA A 67 -15.33 8.92 3.98
CA ALA A 67 -15.74 7.65 4.55
C ALA A 67 -17.08 7.15 3.99
N SER A 68 -17.97 8.06 3.60
CA SER A 68 -19.26 7.74 2.97
C SER A 68 -19.17 7.58 1.45
N GLY A 69 -17.97 7.62 0.87
CA GLY A 69 -17.75 7.56 -0.58
C GLY A 69 -18.13 8.85 -1.33
N ILE A 70 -18.36 9.95 -0.62
CA ILE A 70 -18.72 11.24 -1.21
C ILE A 70 -17.44 11.99 -1.56
N GLU A 71 -17.37 12.49 -2.79
CA GLU A 71 -16.23 13.26 -3.28
C GLU A 71 -16.08 14.60 -2.52
N PRO A 72 -14.89 14.89 -1.97
CA PRO A 72 -14.63 16.19 -1.37
C PRO A 72 -14.53 17.29 -2.43
N THR A 73 -14.90 18.51 -2.06
CA THR A 73 -14.75 19.69 -2.92
C THR A 73 -13.28 20.10 -3.05
N GLU A 74 -12.94 20.92 -4.03
CA GLU A 74 -11.57 21.42 -4.22
C GLU A 74 -11.01 22.13 -2.97
N ASP A 75 -11.84 22.91 -2.28
CA ASP A 75 -11.44 23.59 -1.03
C ASP A 75 -11.15 22.58 0.10
N GLU A 76 -11.90 21.48 0.16
CA GLU A 76 -11.69 20.41 1.14
C GLU A 76 -10.44 19.59 0.83
N VAL A 77 -10.16 19.34 -0.46
CA VAL A 77 -8.91 18.70 -0.90
C VAL A 77 -7.72 19.60 -0.60
N LYS A 78 -7.82 20.90 -0.88
CA LYS A 78 -6.78 21.88 -0.53
C LYS A 78 -6.54 21.92 0.98
N TRP A 79 -7.61 21.93 1.76
CA TRP A 79 -7.51 21.85 3.22
C TRP A 79 -6.79 20.56 3.67
N LEU A 80 -7.09 19.41 3.07
CA LEU A 80 -6.35 18.17 3.35
C LEU A 80 -4.87 18.24 2.93
N ALA A 81 -4.54 18.94 1.84
CA ALA A 81 -3.17 19.13 1.40
C ALA A 81 -2.35 19.93 2.43
N ASP A 82 -2.95 20.95 3.02
CA ASP A 82 -2.37 21.74 4.11
C ASP A 82 -2.31 20.96 5.43
N ASN A 83 -3.16 19.94 5.61
CA ASN A 83 -3.30 19.15 6.83
C ASN A 83 -2.82 17.70 6.66
N ARG A 84 -1.52 17.53 6.34
CA ARG A 84 -0.87 16.23 6.10
C ARG A 84 -1.04 15.18 7.19
N LYS A 85 -1.33 15.60 8.43
CA LYS A 85 -1.57 14.68 9.56
C LYS A 85 -2.72 13.70 9.32
N TYR A 86 -3.64 14.01 8.41
CA TYR A 86 -4.77 13.14 8.08
C TYR A 86 -4.48 12.18 6.92
N TRP A 87 -3.35 12.32 6.21
CA TRP A 87 -3.05 11.49 5.03
C TRP A 87 -2.95 10.00 5.35
N PRO A 88 -2.31 9.57 6.47
CA PRO A 88 -2.28 8.14 6.80
C PRO A 88 -3.69 7.53 6.95
N ALA A 89 -4.67 8.29 7.44
CA ALA A 89 -6.04 7.79 7.51
C ALA A 89 -6.64 7.44 6.12
N LEU A 90 -6.16 8.08 5.06
CA LEU A 90 -6.60 7.84 3.70
C LEU A 90 -5.87 6.68 3.01
N ASP A 91 -4.71 6.28 3.55
CA ASP A 91 -3.85 5.26 2.96
C ASP A 91 -4.29 3.85 3.41
N PRO A 92 -4.52 2.91 2.48
CA PRO A 92 -4.74 1.50 2.82
C PRO A 92 -3.60 0.86 3.63
N GLN A 93 -2.36 1.27 3.39
CA GLN A 93 -1.17 0.73 4.09
C GLN A 93 -1.25 0.94 5.61
N THR A 94 -1.92 2.01 6.04
CA THR A 94 -2.07 2.34 7.46
C THR A 94 -2.79 1.25 8.26
N ASP A 95 -3.60 0.38 7.63
CA ASP A 95 -4.18 -0.77 8.35
C ASP A 95 -3.09 -1.71 8.87
N GLN A 96 -2.11 -2.04 8.03
CA GLN A 96 -0.97 -2.88 8.40
C GLN A 96 -0.06 -2.15 9.39
N ASP A 97 0.18 -0.86 9.19
CA ASP A 97 1.05 -0.07 10.07
C ASP A 97 0.46 0.03 11.50
N ILE A 98 -0.87 0.11 11.62
CA ILE A 98 -1.58 0.06 12.91
C ILE A 98 -1.39 -1.30 13.59
N GLU A 99 -1.43 -2.41 12.85
CA GLU A 99 -1.21 -3.74 13.40
C GLU A 99 0.23 -3.90 13.91
N VAL A 100 1.22 -3.47 13.11
CA VAL A 100 2.63 -3.45 13.52
C VAL A 100 2.82 -2.59 14.77
N ALA A 101 2.24 -1.38 14.80
CA ALA A 101 2.32 -0.52 15.97
C ALA A 101 1.69 -1.16 17.22
N GLN A 102 0.57 -1.87 17.09
CA GLN A 102 -0.06 -2.58 18.21
C GLN A 102 0.83 -3.68 18.76
N ARG A 103 1.52 -4.43 17.89
CA ARG A 103 2.48 -5.46 18.30
C ARG A 103 3.65 -4.86 19.05
N VAL A 104 4.22 -3.74 18.59
CA VAL A 104 5.29 -3.03 19.31
C VAL A 104 4.85 -2.52 20.68
N ILE A 105 3.57 -2.12 20.82
CA ILE A 105 3.01 -1.62 22.09
C ILE A 105 2.69 -2.75 23.07
N ASP A 106 2.37 -3.95 22.56
CA ASP A 106 2.03 -5.11 23.37
C ASP A 106 3.30 -5.67 24.05
N PRO A 107 3.41 -5.62 25.39
CA PRO A 107 4.59 -6.13 26.09
C PRO A 107 4.79 -7.64 25.94
N GLU A 108 3.77 -8.39 25.51
CA GLU A 108 3.85 -9.84 25.32
C GLU A 108 4.28 -10.23 23.88
N ASP A 109 4.25 -9.30 22.92
CA ASP A 109 4.75 -9.54 21.56
C ASP A 109 6.26 -9.22 21.51
N PRO A 110 7.11 -10.11 20.96
CA PRO A 110 8.55 -9.91 20.91
C PRO A 110 9.01 -8.83 19.90
N MET A 111 8.10 -8.23 19.14
CA MET A 111 8.43 -7.22 18.12
C MET A 111 9.07 -5.98 18.73
N SER A 112 10.22 -5.58 18.18
CA SER A 112 10.95 -4.40 18.62
C SER A 112 10.50 -3.16 17.86
N ALA A 113 10.46 -2.01 18.54
CA ALA A 113 10.23 -0.71 17.90
C ALA A 113 11.31 -0.34 16.85
N ASN A 114 12.49 -0.99 16.93
CA ASN A 114 13.61 -0.81 16.01
C ASN A 114 13.65 -1.86 14.89
N ASP A 115 12.67 -2.76 14.80
CA ASP A 115 12.59 -3.68 13.68
C ASP A 115 12.29 -2.89 12.38
N PRO A 116 12.80 -3.34 11.21
CA PRO A 116 12.61 -2.64 9.95
C PRO A 116 11.13 -2.33 9.62
N ASP A 117 10.24 -3.27 9.88
CA ASP A 117 8.79 -3.11 9.65
C ASP A 117 8.17 -2.09 10.62
N ALA A 118 8.63 -2.06 11.87
CA ALA A 118 8.19 -1.09 12.86
C ALA A 118 8.67 0.32 12.50
N LEU A 119 9.94 0.47 12.12
CA LEU A 119 10.48 1.75 11.66
C LEU A 119 9.80 2.24 10.38
N TYR A 120 9.47 1.35 9.44
CA TYR A 120 8.67 1.70 8.28
C TYR A 120 7.29 2.25 8.69
N SER A 121 6.57 1.52 9.53
CA SER A 121 5.24 1.89 10.04
C SER A 121 5.28 3.23 10.80
N ILE A 122 6.30 3.44 11.63
CA ILE A 122 6.51 4.70 12.36
C ILE A 122 6.72 5.86 11.38
N ASN A 123 7.58 5.67 10.38
CA ASN A 123 7.83 6.70 9.38
C ASN A 123 6.58 7.03 8.57
N HIS A 124 5.73 6.05 8.25
CA HIS A 124 4.46 6.29 7.56
C HIS A 124 3.47 7.08 8.43
N LEU A 125 3.17 6.58 9.63
CA LEU A 125 2.16 7.14 10.52
C LEU A 125 2.55 8.52 11.08
N PHE A 126 3.84 8.74 11.31
CA PHE A 126 4.36 9.94 11.97
C PHE A 126 5.15 10.87 11.06
N ASP A 127 5.16 10.64 9.74
CA ASP A 127 5.89 11.45 8.75
C ASP A 127 5.72 12.96 9.00
N HIS A 128 4.47 13.42 9.06
CA HIS A 128 4.12 14.82 9.26
C HIS A 128 4.60 15.43 10.60
N ARG A 129 4.93 14.59 11.59
CA ARG A 129 5.52 15.01 12.87
C ARG A 129 7.03 14.96 12.83
N ILE A 130 7.63 14.13 12.00
CA ILE A 130 9.09 14.01 11.89
C ILE A 130 9.62 15.09 10.95
N ASN A 131 9.00 15.25 9.78
CA ASN A 131 9.35 16.21 8.74
C ASN A 131 8.83 17.63 9.05
N ARG A 132 9.27 18.19 10.19
CA ARG A 132 9.07 19.59 10.57
C ARG A 132 10.41 20.24 10.93
N GLY A 133 10.44 21.58 10.85
CA GLY A 133 11.63 22.37 11.14
C GLY A 133 12.59 22.47 9.97
N SER A 134 13.77 23.02 10.22
CA SER A 134 14.90 23.13 9.27
C SER A 134 15.68 21.81 9.20
N GLY A 135 16.65 21.72 8.30
CA GLY A 135 17.57 20.57 8.24
C GLY A 135 17.15 19.45 7.30
N GLY A 136 16.40 19.74 6.24
CA GLY A 136 16.16 18.77 5.15
C GLY A 136 15.11 17.69 5.46
N LYS A 137 15.18 16.57 4.73
CA LYS A 137 14.24 15.44 4.87
C LYS A 137 14.70 14.52 5.99
N LYS A 138 13.77 14.08 6.82
CA LYS A 138 14.05 13.33 8.03
C LYS A 138 13.23 12.05 8.03
N ARG A 139 13.84 10.95 8.49
CA ARG A 139 13.14 9.70 8.80
C ARG A 139 13.68 9.13 10.10
N VAL A 140 12.83 8.48 10.88
CA VAL A 140 13.25 7.76 12.09
C VAL A 140 14.10 6.56 11.68
N ALA A 141 15.33 6.54 12.17
CA ALA A 141 16.26 5.43 12.05
C ALA A 141 16.27 4.55 13.31
N GLY A 142 15.87 5.11 14.46
CA GLY A 142 15.77 4.37 15.71
C GLY A 142 14.90 5.04 16.77
N LEU A 143 14.37 4.23 17.67
CA LEU A 143 13.71 4.60 18.91
C LEU A 143 14.55 4.14 20.10
N TYR A 144 14.77 5.06 21.04
CA TYR A 144 15.47 4.78 22.29
C TYR A 144 14.62 5.21 23.48
N PRO A 145 14.74 4.55 24.64
CA PRO A 145 14.13 5.03 25.87
C PRO A 145 14.57 6.47 26.16
N GLY A 146 13.60 7.34 26.47
CA GLY A 146 13.87 8.73 26.82
C GLY A 146 14.46 8.87 28.22
N ALA A 147 14.93 10.08 28.53
CA ALA A 147 15.43 10.43 29.86
C ALA A 147 14.30 10.49 30.91
N GLU A 148 13.08 10.78 30.47
CA GLU A 148 11.90 10.88 31.32
C GLU A 148 11.06 9.59 31.26
N PRO A 149 10.50 9.11 32.40
CA PRO A 149 9.63 7.95 32.41
C PRO A 149 8.44 8.10 31.44
N GLY A 150 8.22 7.10 30.59
CA GLY A 150 7.13 7.10 29.62
C GLY A 150 7.40 7.92 28.35
N THR A 151 8.65 8.28 28.09
CA THR A 151 9.07 8.99 26.87
C THR A 151 10.07 8.17 26.05
N VAL A 152 10.21 8.52 24.77
CA VAL A 152 11.21 7.99 23.84
C VAL A 152 11.97 9.13 23.18
N ALA A 153 13.25 8.88 22.90
CA ALA A 153 14.07 9.70 22.03
C ALA A 153 14.11 9.07 20.64
N LEU A 154 14.03 9.90 19.60
CA LEU A 154 14.08 9.45 18.21
C LEU A 154 15.46 9.76 17.63
N ASP A 155 16.11 8.75 17.07
CA ASP A 155 17.26 8.94 16.20
C ASP A 155 16.76 9.06 14.76
N LEU A 156 17.21 10.08 14.05
CA LEU A 156 16.77 10.41 12.71
C LEU A 156 17.91 10.22 11.74
N GLU A 157 17.63 9.58 10.62
CA GLU A 157 18.45 9.73 9.42
C GLU A 157 17.95 10.99 8.69
N VAL A 158 18.87 11.93 8.47
CA VAL A 158 18.61 13.24 7.89
C VAL A 158 19.34 13.34 6.56
N GLU A 159 18.60 13.64 5.50
CA GLU A 159 19.13 14.05 4.20
C GLU A 159 19.16 15.57 4.16
N GLY A 160 20.37 16.14 4.32
CA GLY A 160 20.62 17.57 4.30
C GLY A 160 20.35 18.20 2.92
N GLU A 161 20.35 19.53 2.86
CA GLU A 161 20.12 20.27 1.61
C GLU A 161 21.20 20.02 0.55
N ASP A 162 22.40 19.64 0.99
CA ASP A 162 23.53 19.24 0.16
C ASP A 162 23.46 17.77 -0.30
N GLY A 163 22.40 17.04 0.09
CA GLY A 163 22.23 15.63 -0.17
C GLY A 163 23.08 14.71 0.71
N ALA A 164 23.81 15.26 1.69
CA ALA A 164 24.54 14.45 2.65
C ALA A 164 23.57 13.76 3.60
N ILE A 165 23.77 12.46 3.81
CA ILE A 165 22.99 11.66 4.75
C ILE A 165 23.77 11.52 6.04
N TYR A 166 23.17 11.90 7.16
CA TYR A 166 23.76 11.76 8.48
C TYR A 166 22.70 11.43 9.53
N ASN A 167 23.12 10.87 10.66
CA ASN A 167 22.22 10.57 11.77
C ASN A 167 22.27 11.69 12.82
N ALA A 168 21.11 12.07 13.34
CA ALA A 168 20.97 13.06 14.38
C ALA A 168 19.74 12.78 15.25
N PRO A 169 19.77 13.07 16.56
CA PRO A 169 18.59 12.97 17.40
C PRO A 169 17.53 14.01 16.99
N LEU A 170 16.25 13.69 17.20
CA LEU A 170 15.19 14.69 17.13
C LEU A 170 15.34 15.66 18.32
N THR A 171 15.44 16.95 18.02
CA THR A 171 15.63 18.01 19.02
C THR A 171 14.31 18.72 19.38
N ALA A 172 14.27 19.37 20.53
CA ALA A 172 13.07 20.01 21.09
C ALA A 172 12.53 21.12 20.18
N ASN A 173 13.41 21.94 19.60
CA ASN A 173 13.04 23.00 18.66
C ASN A 173 13.04 22.54 17.20
N ARG A 174 13.39 21.27 16.93
CA ARG A 174 13.45 20.66 15.60
C ARG A 174 14.46 21.34 14.67
N GLY A 175 15.42 22.03 15.27
CA GLY A 175 16.53 22.70 14.60
C GLY A 175 17.72 21.78 14.40
N THR A 176 18.86 22.41 14.17
CA THR A 176 20.16 21.73 14.00
C THR A 176 21.14 22.18 15.08
N GLU A 177 22.23 21.43 15.27
CA GLU A 177 23.35 21.84 16.15
C GLU A 177 23.90 23.23 15.75
N ALA A 178 23.92 23.55 14.44
CA ALA A 178 24.35 24.85 13.94
C ALA A 178 23.45 26.02 14.40
N GLU A 179 22.18 25.74 14.71
CA GLU A 179 21.23 26.69 15.28
C GLU A 179 21.30 26.74 16.82
N GLY A 180 22.19 25.93 17.43
CA GLY A 180 22.35 25.80 18.88
C GLY A 180 21.24 24.98 19.55
N ASP A 181 20.52 24.16 18.77
CA ASP A 181 19.45 23.30 19.28
C ASP A 181 20.01 21.92 19.65
N ASP A 182 20.52 21.81 20.88
CA ASP A 182 21.17 20.58 21.38
C ASP A 182 20.26 19.73 22.27
N GLU A 183 19.05 20.22 22.59
CA GLU A 183 18.14 19.55 23.52
C GLU A 183 17.38 18.43 22.80
N VAL A 184 17.61 17.17 23.19
CA VAL A 184 16.91 16.00 22.63
C VAL A 184 15.44 16.00 23.05
N MET A 185 14.55 15.93 22.06
CA MET A 185 13.10 15.88 22.28
C MET A 185 12.69 14.58 22.99
N GLN A 186 11.99 14.73 24.11
CA GLN A 186 11.35 13.61 24.81
C GLN A 186 9.93 13.44 24.26
N VAL A 187 9.70 12.40 23.45
CA VAL A 187 8.38 12.14 22.85
C VAL A 187 7.58 11.24 23.79
N PRO A 188 6.43 11.68 24.32
CA PRO A 188 5.62 10.86 25.22
C PRO A 188 5.00 9.67 24.47
N VAL A 189 5.24 8.46 24.98
CA VAL A 189 4.75 7.21 24.39
C VAL A 189 3.22 7.22 24.31
N GLY A 190 2.55 7.72 25.35
CA GLY A 190 1.08 7.82 25.37
C GLY A 190 0.51 8.62 24.20
N GLY A 191 1.21 9.68 23.75
CA GLY A 191 0.79 10.46 22.59
C GLY A 191 0.97 9.74 21.26
N LEU A 192 1.96 8.83 21.15
CA LEU A 192 2.12 7.97 19.97
C LEU A 192 0.99 6.94 19.92
N VAL A 193 0.68 6.30 21.05
CA VAL A 193 -0.41 5.32 21.17
C VAL A 193 -1.75 5.95 20.83
N GLU A 194 -2.07 7.12 21.40
CA GLU A 194 -3.31 7.84 21.13
C GLU A 194 -3.47 8.15 19.64
N GLN A 195 -2.39 8.56 18.98
CA GLN A 195 -2.41 8.85 17.54
C GLN A 195 -2.68 7.60 16.70
N VAL A 196 -2.06 6.46 17.02
CA VAL A 196 -2.33 5.16 16.34
C VAL A 196 -3.80 4.77 16.52
N GLN A 197 -4.36 4.92 17.73
CA GLN A 197 -5.78 4.66 17.97
C GLN A 197 -6.68 5.62 17.20
N GLY A 198 -6.29 6.89 17.08
CA GLY A 198 -6.97 7.88 16.24
C GLY A 198 -7.05 7.43 14.78
N TYR A 199 -5.93 6.98 14.20
CA TYR A 199 -5.92 6.43 12.84
C TYR A 199 -6.80 5.19 12.71
N ARG A 200 -6.78 4.29 13.70
CA ARG A 200 -7.65 3.10 13.72
C ARG A 200 -9.13 3.47 13.65
N VAL A 201 -9.56 4.48 14.43
CA VAL A 201 -10.96 4.95 14.38
C VAL A 201 -11.31 5.50 13.01
N LEU A 202 -10.44 6.33 12.43
CA LEU A 202 -10.66 6.92 11.09
C LEU A 202 -10.69 5.85 9.99
N ARG A 203 -9.73 4.92 9.98
CA ARG A 203 -9.67 3.79 9.05
C ARG A 203 -10.91 2.91 9.14
N ASN A 204 -11.38 2.61 10.36
CA ASN A 204 -12.61 1.85 10.56
C ASN A 204 -13.86 2.57 10.03
N ALA A 205 -13.93 3.89 10.19
CA ALA A 205 -15.03 4.69 9.63
C ALA A 205 -15.00 4.66 8.09
N ILE A 206 -13.82 4.86 7.49
CA ILE A 206 -13.63 4.83 6.03
C ILE A 206 -13.97 3.47 5.45
N ARG A 207 -13.52 2.39 6.10
CA ARG A 207 -13.81 1.02 5.67
C ARG A 207 -15.29 0.67 5.79
N SER A 208 -15.94 1.02 6.89
CA SER A 208 -17.33 0.64 7.13
C SER A 208 -18.34 1.41 6.27
N GLY A 209 -18.02 2.66 5.90
CA GLY A 209 -18.86 3.47 5.02
C GLY A 209 -18.68 3.23 3.51
N GLY A 210 -17.81 2.28 3.10
CA GLY A 210 -17.50 2.03 1.69
C GLY A 210 -16.59 3.09 1.04
N GLY A 211 -16.03 3.99 1.85
CA GLY A 211 -15.20 5.11 1.38
C GLY A 211 -13.76 4.76 1.02
N GLN A 212 -13.36 3.49 0.99
CA GLN A 212 -11.96 3.12 0.74
C GLN A 212 -11.47 3.56 -0.64
N GLU A 213 -12.25 3.35 -1.69
CA GLU A 213 -11.90 3.79 -3.04
C GLU A 213 -11.78 5.32 -3.12
N MET A 214 -12.71 6.03 -2.46
CA MET A 214 -12.67 7.50 -2.39
C MET A 214 -11.44 7.99 -1.62
N ALA A 215 -11.10 7.37 -0.49
CA ALA A 215 -9.92 7.71 0.29
C ALA A 215 -8.63 7.54 -0.54
N SER A 216 -8.49 6.42 -1.25
CA SER A 216 -7.37 6.17 -2.16
C SER A 216 -7.30 7.20 -3.29
N ARG A 217 -8.47 7.54 -3.88
CA ARG A 217 -8.55 8.57 -4.94
C ARG A 217 -8.11 9.94 -4.43
N VAL A 218 -8.58 10.35 -3.26
CA VAL A 218 -8.21 11.64 -2.66
C VAL A 218 -6.72 11.66 -2.30
N LEU A 219 -6.20 10.62 -1.65
CA LEU A 219 -4.77 10.51 -1.32
C LEU A 219 -3.89 10.64 -2.57
N SER A 220 -4.34 10.08 -3.67
CA SER A 220 -3.62 10.16 -4.93
C SER A 220 -3.57 11.58 -5.49
N VAL A 221 -4.70 12.30 -5.48
CA VAL A 221 -4.74 13.73 -5.82
C VAL A 221 -3.79 14.52 -4.92
N LEU A 222 -3.77 14.23 -3.62
CA LEU A 222 -2.94 14.92 -2.63
C LEU A 222 -1.43 14.66 -2.82
N THR A 223 -1.06 13.44 -3.17
CA THR A 223 0.34 13.04 -3.33
C THR A 223 0.89 13.39 -4.72
N GLY A 224 0.04 13.82 -5.65
CA GLY A 224 0.40 14.00 -7.06
C GLY A 224 0.76 12.68 -7.75
N LYS A 225 0.69 11.56 -7.02
CA LYS A 225 0.69 10.22 -7.60
C LYS A 225 -0.74 10.03 -8.04
N THR A 226 -1.05 10.13 -9.32
CA THR A 226 -2.31 9.56 -9.82
C THR A 226 -2.46 8.20 -9.16
N PRO A 227 -3.66 7.82 -8.66
CA PRO A 227 -3.85 6.46 -8.22
C PRO A 227 -3.39 5.62 -9.40
N GLU A 228 -2.92 4.40 -9.19
CA GLU A 228 -2.97 3.44 -10.28
C GLU A 228 -4.44 3.35 -10.72
N ARG A 229 -4.86 4.27 -11.60
CA ARG A 229 -6.19 4.35 -12.19
C ARG A 229 -6.17 3.19 -13.14
N THR A 230 -6.91 2.17 -12.73
CA THR A 230 -7.64 1.22 -13.54
C THR A 230 -7.17 1.28 -14.99
N LYS A 231 -6.25 0.37 -15.36
CA LYS A 231 -5.82 0.18 -16.75
C LYS A 231 -7.08 0.28 -17.62
N GLY A 232 -7.14 1.30 -18.49
CA GLY A 232 -8.31 1.52 -19.32
C GLY A 232 -8.69 0.22 -20.02
N ILE A 233 -9.97 -0.09 -20.07
CA ILE A 233 -10.42 -1.31 -20.73
C ILE A 233 -10.56 -0.97 -22.21
N GLN A 234 -9.90 -1.74 -23.07
CA GLN A 234 -10.07 -1.58 -24.50
C GLN A 234 -11.41 -2.20 -24.92
N ILE A 235 -12.32 -1.36 -25.40
CA ILE A 235 -13.66 -1.75 -25.88
C ILE A 235 -13.82 -1.19 -27.29
N ASN A 236 -13.98 -2.06 -28.30
CA ASN A 236 -14.20 -1.68 -29.70
C ASN A 236 -13.19 -0.64 -30.22
N ASP A 237 -11.89 -0.95 -30.11
CA ASP A 237 -10.81 -0.05 -30.50
C ASP A 237 -10.88 1.31 -29.79
N ARG A 238 -11.42 1.38 -28.58
CA ARG A 238 -11.38 2.56 -27.73
C ARG A 238 -10.85 2.19 -26.36
N LEU A 239 -9.90 2.95 -25.83
CA LEU A 239 -9.52 2.86 -24.43
C LEU A 239 -10.60 3.60 -23.63
N VAL A 240 -11.39 2.88 -22.85
CA VAL A 240 -12.52 3.44 -22.10
C VAL A 240 -12.21 3.35 -20.62
N ASN A 241 -12.46 4.44 -19.90
CA ASN A 241 -12.44 4.42 -18.45
C ASN A 241 -13.62 3.56 -17.96
N PRO A 242 -13.39 2.42 -17.27
CA PRO A 242 -14.47 1.52 -16.86
C PRO A 242 -15.40 2.13 -15.81
N GLU A 243 -14.96 3.15 -15.08
CA GLU A 243 -15.74 3.81 -14.03
C GLU A 243 -16.64 4.92 -14.58
N THR A 244 -16.18 5.65 -15.61
CA THR A 244 -16.90 6.82 -16.14
C THR A 244 -17.53 6.59 -17.51
N GLY A 245 -17.12 5.54 -18.24
CA GLY A 245 -17.51 5.29 -19.63
C GLY A 245 -16.89 6.27 -20.63
N GLU A 246 -15.98 7.13 -20.18
CA GLU A 246 -15.32 8.13 -21.02
C GLU A 246 -14.26 7.48 -21.91
N VAL A 247 -14.27 7.81 -23.19
CA VAL A 247 -13.28 7.35 -24.16
C VAL A 247 -11.99 8.13 -23.94
N MET A 248 -11.01 7.48 -23.33
CA MET A 248 -9.68 8.01 -23.04
C MET A 248 -8.78 8.03 -24.29
N ALA A 249 -8.98 7.08 -25.21
CA ALA A 249 -8.34 7.06 -26.53
C ALA A 249 -9.24 6.34 -27.54
N ASP A 250 -9.29 6.80 -28.79
CA ASP A 250 -10.01 6.15 -29.89
C ASP A 250 -9.00 5.68 -30.95
N PHE A 251 -8.97 4.38 -31.18
CA PHE A 251 -8.09 3.66 -32.09
C PHE A 251 -8.81 3.24 -33.39
N SER A 252 -10.05 3.68 -33.60
CA SER A 252 -10.74 3.47 -34.88
C SER A 252 -9.99 4.21 -36.00
N GLN A 253 -9.50 3.46 -36.99
CA GLN A 253 -8.78 4.04 -38.13
C GLN A 253 -9.78 4.80 -39.03
N GLU A 254 -9.76 6.12 -38.94
CA GLU A 254 -10.38 7.00 -39.93
C GLU A 254 -9.27 7.56 -40.84
N ASP A 255 -9.58 7.71 -42.14
CA ASP A 255 -8.64 8.06 -43.22
C ASP A 255 -7.63 9.16 -42.83
N GLN A 256 -6.34 8.90 -43.06
CA GLN A 256 -5.20 9.69 -42.57
C GLN A 256 -5.03 11.11 -43.18
N SER A 257 -6.05 11.70 -43.79
CA SER A 257 -5.97 13.07 -44.31
C SER A 257 -6.32 14.09 -43.23
N GLY A 258 -5.34 14.85 -42.74
CA GLY A 258 -5.57 15.97 -41.81
C GLY A 258 -4.85 15.88 -40.46
N TYR A 259 -4.04 14.86 -40.24
CA TYR A 259 -3.27 14.69 -39.00
C TYR A 259 -2.05 15.62 -38.94
N SER A 260 -1.74 16.10 -37.73
CA SER A 260 -0.56 16.90 -37.42
C SER A 260 0.70 16.02 -37.35
N LYS A 261 1.88 16.65 -37.28
CA LYS A 261 3.13 15.91 -37.12
C LYS A 261 3.15 15.19 -35.76
N PRO A 262 3.58 13.91 -35.71
CA PRO A 262 3.70 13.20 -34.47
C PRO A 262 4.64 13.87 -33.48
N PHE A 263 4.30 13.80 -32.20
CA PHE A 263 5.11 14.27 -31.08
C PHE A 263 5.02 13.28 -29.91
N LYS A 264 6.00 13.30 -29.01
CA LYS A 264 6.05 12.38 -27.86
C LYS A 264 5.29 12.99 -26.66
N HIS A 265 4.16 12.40 -26.31
CA HIS A 265 3.37 12.70 -25.13
C HIS A 265 3.87 11.89 -23.93
N GLU A 266 3.87 12.50 -22.75
CA GLU A 266 4.50 11.93 -21.55
C GLU A 266 3.85 10.61 -21.09
N GLU A 267 2.52 10.50 -21.21
CA GLU A 267 1.75 9.34 -20.77
C GLU A 267 1.34 8.36 -21.89
N LEU A 268 1.23 8.86 -23.13
CA LEU A 268 0.64 8.12 -24.25
C LEU A 268 1.70 7.66 -25.28
N GLY A 269 2.98 8.00 -25.05
CA GLY A 269 4.03 7.75 -26.02
C GLY A 269 3.91 8.66 -27.24
N TRP A 270 4.27 8.18 -28.42
CA TRP A 270 4.16 8.96 -29.64
C TRP A 270 2.68 9.11 -30.05
N VAL A 271 2.26 10.35 -30.31
CA VAL A 271 0.88 10.69 -30.67
C VAL A 271 0.87 11.73 -31.79
N GLN A 272 -0.22 11.82 -32.54
CA GLN A 272 -0.49 12.86 -33.54
C GLN A 272 -1.88 13.46 -33.32
N THR A 273 -2.06 14.74 -33.64
CA THR A 273 -3.37 15.41 -33.51
C THR A 273 -4.19 15.20 -34.77
N GLY A 274 -5.39 14.65 -34.67
CA GLY A 274 -6.32 14.49 -35.78
C GLY A 274 -6.93 15.81 -36.26
N PRO A 275 -7.60 15.81 -37.42
CA PRO A 275 -8.31 16.98 -37.94
C PRO A 275 -9.46 17.46 -37.03
N ASP A 276 -9.92 16.61 -36.12
CA ASP A 276 -10.91 16.92 -35.08
C ASP A 276 -10.29 17.52 -33.80
N GLY A 277 -8.96 17.68 -33.75
CA GLY A 277 -8.22 18.20 -32.60
C GLY A 277 -7.91 17.18 -31.51
N LYS A 278 -8.29 15.90 -31.67
CA LYS A 278 -7.99 14.85 -30.68
C LYS A 278 -6.61 14.24 -30.88
N LEU A 279 -6.07 13.61 -29.83
CA LEU A 279 -4.80 12.90 -29.89
C LEU A 279 -5.02 11.44 -30.25
N TYR A 280 -4.27 10.96 -31.24
CA TYR A 280 -4.25 9.59 -31.70
C TYR A 280 -2.86 9.02 -31.51
N GLN A 281 -2.76 7.79 -31.04
CA GLN A 281 -1.45 7.17 -30.86
C GLN A 281 -0.79 6.94 -32.22
N TYR A 282 0.44 7.42 -32.35
CA TYR A 282 1.25 7.30 -33.54
C TYR A 282 2.38 6.33 -33.24
N ASP A 283 2.44 5.22 -33.96
CA ASP A 283 3.62 4.37 -33.88
C ASP A 283 4.67 4.87 -34.90
N PRO A 284 5.80 5.46 -34.47
CA PRO A 284 6.85 5.87 -35.40
C PRO A 284 7.49 4.71 -36.16
N GLU A 285 7.22 3.46 -35.76
CA GLU A 285 7.75 2.27 -36.40
C GLU A 285 6.90 1.79 -37.60
N ASP A 286 5.65 2.24 -37.74
CA ASP A 286 4.79 1.91 -38.88
C ASP A 286 5.14 2.69 -40.17
N GLY A 287 6.02 3.68 -40.08
CA GLY A 287 6.54 4.44 -41.24
C GLY A 287 7.65 3.74 -42.02
N GLY A 288 8.15 2.59 -41.56
CA GLY A 288 9.27 1.89 -42.21
C GLY A 288 9.24 0.39 -41.89
N GLY A 289 8.97 -0.42 -42.90
CA GLY A 289 8.62 -1.83 -42.72
C GLY A 289 9.61 -2.71 -41.93
N ARG A 290 9.00 -3.76 -41.34
CA ARG A 290 9.55 -4.99 -40.74
C ARG A 290 10.11 -4.90 -39.30
N GLY A 291 9.20 -5.06 -38.34
CA GLY A 291 9.05 -6.29 -37.52
C GLY A 291 9.94 -6.46 -36.29
N GLY A 292 9.36 -6.34 -35.08
CA GLY A 292 10.04 -6.78 -33.85
C GLY A 292 9.40 -6.39 -32.49
N SER A 293 8.21 -6.92 -32.19
CA SER A 293 7.68 -7.32 -30.86
C SER A 293 7.74 -6.37 -29.65
N GLY A 294 6.57 -5.81 -29.31
CA GLY A 294 6.19 -5.39 -27.95
C GLY A 294 5.02 -6.20 -27.39
N SER A 295 4.97 -7.51 -27.64
CA SER A 295 3.85 -8.35 -27.20
C SER A 295 3.92 -8.64 -25.70
N ALA A 296 2.77 -8.61 -25.01
CA ALA A 296 2.67 -8.99 -23.60
C ALA A 296 3.31 -10.37 -23.33
N PRO A 297 3.80 -10.67 -22.11
CA PRO A 297 4.36 -11.98 -21.80
C PRO A 297 3.41 -13.13 -22.20
N ALA A 298 3.94 -14.24 -22.70
CA ALA A 298 3.15 -15.34 -23.27
C ALA A 298 2.05 -15.86 -22.33
N ASP A 299 2.27 -15.80 -21.02
CA ASP A 299 1.31 -16.18 -19.99
C ASP A 299 0.12 -15.22 -19.93
N VAL A 300 0.36 -13.93 -20.11
CA VAL A 300 -0.68 -12.89 -20.17
C VAL A 300 -1.52 -13.08 -21.43
N GLN A 301 -0.88 -13.31 -22.59
CA GLN A 301 -1.60 -13.62 -23.84
C GLN A 301 -2.43 -14.89 -23.73
N THR A 302 -1.96 -15.87 -22.96
CA THR A 302 -2.65 -17.13 -22.72
C THR A 302 -3.86 -16.93 -21.80
N ALA A 303 -3.72 -16.15 -20.74
CA ALA A 303 -4.83 -15.79 -19.85
C ALA A 303 -5.91 -14.98 -20.60
N GLU A 304 -5.50 -14.03 -21.44
CA GLU A 304 -6.39 -13.28 -22.34
C GLU A 304 -7.14 -14.18 -23.32
N TRP A 305 -6.46 -15.17 -23.89
CA TRP A 305 -7.09 -16.15 -24.77
C TRP A 305 -8.15 -16.97 -24.03
N MET A 306 -7.85 -17.46 -22.82
CA MET A 306 -8.80 -18.24 -22.00
C MET A 306 -10.07 -17.44 -21.70
N MET A 307 -9.92 -16.16 -21.38
CA MET A 307 -11.09 -15.29 -21.18
C MET A 307 -11.88 -15.07 -22.46
N ARG A 308 -11.19 -14.82 -23.57
CA ARG A 308 -11.82 -14.54 -24.87
C ARG A 308 -12.65 -15.72 -25.38
N VAL A 309 -12.21 -16.95 -25.15
CA VAL A 309 -12.94 -18.15 -25.55
C VAL A 309 -13.94 -18.63 -24.50
N GLY A 310 -14.10 -17.90 -23.39
CA GLY A 310 -15.06 -18.22 -22.32
C GLY A 310 -14.64 -19.36 -21.40
N LEU A 311 -13.37 -19.76 -21.39
CA LEU A 311 -12.81 -20.74 -20.45
C LEU A 311 -12.63 -20.18 -19.04
N ALA A 312 -12.43 -18.86 -18.96
CA ALA A 312 -12.31 -18.14 -17.71
C ALA A 312 -13.21 -16.90 -17.74
N GLU A 313 -13.96 -16.68 -16.68
CA GLU A 313 -14.81 -15.48 -16.53
C GLU A 313 -13.98 -14.23 -16.27
N ASN A 314 -12.78 -14.39 -15.70
CA ASN A 314 -11.86 -13.31 -15.35
C ASN A 314 -10.40 -13.79 -15.32
N TYR A 315 -9.48 -12.83 -15.14
CA TYR A 315 -8.04 -13.09 -15.13
C TYR A 315 -7.60 -14.03 -14.00
N ASP A 316 -8.18 -13.92 -12.81
CA ASP A 316 -7.80 -14.78 -11.67
C ASP A 316 -8.14 -16.24 -11.96
N GLN A 317 -9.30 -16.50 -12.55
CA GLN A 317 -9.69 -17.83 -13.00
C GLN A 317 -8.80 -18.32 -14.15
N ALA A 318 -8.44 -17.44 -15.09
CA ALA A 318 -7.52 -17.78 -16.18
C ALA A 318 -6.12 -18.16 -15.66
N TRP A 319 -5.59 -17.42 -14.69
CA TRP A 319 -4.32 -17.72 -14.03
C TRP A 319 -4.36 -19.00 -13.21
N SER A 320 -5.47 -19.24 -12.50
CA SER A 320 -5.70 -20.50 -11.78
C SER A 320 -5.69 -21.70 -12.72
N LEU A 321 -6.42 -21.62 -13.84
CA LEU A 321 -6.45 -22.65 -14.88
C LEU A 321 -5.09 -22.82 -15.56
N LEU A 322 -4.36 -21.72 -15.81
CA LEU A 322 -3.01 -21.78 -16.38
C LEU A 322 -2.02 -22.48 -15.42
N ASN A 323 -2.07 -22.18 -14.13
CA ASN A 323 -1.23 -22.82 -13.12
C ASN A 323 -1.62 -24.29 -12.89
N GLU A 324 -2.91 -24.61 -12.92
CA GLU A 324 -3.42 -25.99 -12.91
C GLU A 324 -2.94 -26.76 -14.14
N SER A 325 -2.96 -26.15 -15.33
CA SER A 325 -2.48 -26.79 -16.58
C SER A 325 -0.99 -27.16 -16.56
N ARG A 326 -0.19 -26.43 -15.78
CA ARG A 326 1.25 -26.67 -15.60
C ARG A 326 1.53 -27.80 -14.61
N THR A 327 0.71 -27.90 -13.56
CA THR A 327 0.92 -28.84 -12.45
C THR A 327 0.18 -30.15 -12.65
N ASP A 328 -1.03 -30.11 -13.23
CA ASP A 328 -1.89 -31.25 -13.51
C ASP A 328 -2.69 -31.07 -14.83
N PRO A 329 -2.08 -31.38 -15.99
CA PRO A 329 -2.73 -31.21 -17.29
C PRO A 329 -3.95 -32.13 -17.47
N THR A 330 -4.03 -33.24 -16.72
CA THR A 330 -5.19 -34.15 -16.78
C THR A 330 -6.40 -33.49 -16.15
N ARG A 331 -6.20 -32.83 -15.00
CA ARG A 331 -7.24 -32.10 -14.30
C ARG A 331 -7.73 -30.87 -15.08
N PHE A 332 -6.82 -30.15 -15.74
CA PHE A 332 -7.20 -29.09 -16.69
C PHE A 332 -8.14 -29.59 -17.79
N VAL A 333 -7.82 -30.72 -18.44
CA VAL A 333 -8.68 -31.31 -19.48
C VAL A 333 -10.04 -31.71 -18.92
N ALA A 334 -10.09 -32.28 -17.71
CA ALA A 334 -11.33 -32.64 -17.06
C ALA A 334 -12.21 -31.40 -16.78
N ASN A 335 -11.63 -30.32 -16.26
CA ASN A 335 -12.33 -29.06 -15.97
C ASN A 335 -12.84 -28.38 -17.26
N TYR A 336 -12.02 -28.37 -18.32
CA TYR A 336 -12.42 -27.86 -19.64
C TYR A 336 -13.66 -28.59 -20.16
N VAL A 337 -13.64 -29.93 -20.12
CA VAL A 337 -14.75 -30.76 -20.61
C VAL A 337 -16.01 -30.55 -19.77
N ASP A 338 -15.89 -30.44 -18.45
CA ASP A 338 -17.02 -30.18 -17.56
C ASP A 338 -17.67 -28.82 -17.83
N GLN A 339 -16.86 -27.77 -18.04
CA GLN A 339 -17.37 -26.44 -18.39
C GLN A 339 -18.07 -26.41 -19.74
N GLU A 340 -17.50 -27.02 -20.78
CA GLU A 340 -18.11 -27.08 -22.11
C GLU A 340 -19.40 -27.92 -22.13
N MET A 341 -19.49 -28.97 -21.32
CA MET A 341 -20.75 -29.70 -21.13
C MET A 341 -21.82 -28.81 -20.48
N LYS A 342 -21.47 -28.06 -19.43
CA LYS A 342 -22.38 -27.11 -18.77
C LYS A 342 -22.81 -25.99 -19.72
N ALA A 343 -21.89 -25.47 -20.54
CA ALA A 343 -22.18 -24.44 -21.53
C ALA A 343 -23.16 -24.93 -22.60
N GLN A 344 -22.97 -26.16 -23.12
CA GLN A 344 -23.92 -26.77 -24.06
C GLN A 344 -25.29 -26.99 -23.42
N GLU A 345 -25.34 -27.46 -22.18
CA GLU A 345 -26.59 -27.66 -21.44
C GLU A 345 -27.34 -26.33 -21.23
N GLN A 346 -26.64 -25.28 -20.81
CA GLN A 346 -27.21 -23.93 -20.63
C GLN A 346 -27.68 -23.32 -21.95
N ALA A 347 -26.97 -23.59 -23.05
CA ALA A 347 -27.36 -23.16 -24.39
C ALA A 347 -28.49 -23.99 -25.00
N GLY A 348 -28.94 -25.06 -24.32
CA GLY A 348 -29.96 -25.98 -24.85
C GLY A 348 -29.48 -26.76 -26.08
N ILE A 349 -28.17 -26.99 -26.21
CA ILE A 349 -27.56 -27.75 -27.30
C ILE A 349 -27.48 -29.22 -26.88
N TYR A 350 -28.26 -30.07 -27.55
CA TYR A 350 -28.37 -31.50 -27.23
C TYR A 350 -27.72 -32.38 -28.32
N PRO A 351 -27.41 -33.66 -28.01
CA PRO A 351 -26.87 -34.60 -28.99
C PRO A 351 -27.69 -34.64 -30.28
N GLY A 352 -27.03 -34.36 -31.42
CA GLY A 352 -27.65 -34.31 -32.75
C GLY A 352 -28.09 -32.92 -33.22
N MET A 353 -27.96 -31.89 -32.38
CA MET A 353 -28.15 -30.49 -32.79
C MET A 353 -26.88 -29.90 -33.39
N GLU A 354 -27.04 -28.89 -34.25
CA GLU A 354 -25.91 -28.10 -34.76
C GLU A 354 -25.19 -27.42 -33.59
N GLY A 355 -23.86 -27.57 -33.54
CA GLY A 355 -23.03 -27.04 -32.45
C GLY A 355 -22.82 -27.99 -31.26
N TYR A 356 -23.47 -29.16 -31.23
CA TYR A 356 -23.19 -30.16 -30.18
C TYR A 356 -21.78 -30.73 -30.34
N LYS A 357 -20.95 -30.61 -29.30
CA LYS A 357 -19.63 -31.24 -29.22
C LYS A 357 -19.73 -32.51 -28.37
N THR A 358 -19.09 -33.59 -28.82
CA THR A 358 -18.94 -34.79 -27.99
C THR A 358 -17.85 -34.60 -26.94
N THR A 359 -17.89 -35.40 -25.86
CA THR A 359 -16.82 -35.42 -24.85
C THR A 359 -15.43 -35.68 -25.45
N GLU A 360 -15.34 -36.47 -26.52
CA GLU A 360 -14.10 -36.73 -27.25
C GLU A 360 -13.61 -35.50 -28.02
N GLN A 361 -14.52 -34.77 -28.68
CA GLN A 361 -14.19 -33.50 -29.34
C GLN A 361 -13.72 -32.46 -28.32
N MET A 362 -14.44 -32.27 -27.21
CA MET A 362 -14.03 -31.35 -26.14
C MET A 362 -12.67 -31.72 -25.53
N ARG A 363 -12.40 -33.02 -25.34
CA ARG A 363 -11.08 -33.50 -24.87
C ARG A 363 -9.98 -33.15 -25.88
N ASN A 364 -10.23 -33.32 -27.18
CA ASN A 364 -9.25 -33.00 -28.21
C ASN A 364 -9.01 -31.48 -28.29
N ASP A 365 -10.06 -30.66 -28.19
CA ASP A 365 -9.97 -29.20 -28.10
C ASP A 365 -9.11 -28.77 -26.90
N ALA A 366 -9.33 -29.38 -25.73
CA ALA A 366 -8.55 -29.11 -24.52
C ALA A 366 -7.06 -29.49 -24.67
N LEU A 367 -6.78 -30.61 -25.34
CA LEU A 367 -5.41 -31.05 -25.62
C LEU A 367 -4.71 -30.14 -26.64
N GLU A 368 -5.44 -29.60 -27.61
CA GLU A 368 -4.93 -28.61 -28.55
C GLU A 368 -4.61 -27.29 -27.85
N ALA A 369 -5.51 -26.81 -26.97
CA ALA A 369 -5.25 -25.66 -26.10
C ALA A 369 -3.97 -25.85 -25.28
N LEU A 370 -3.80 -27.01 -24.62
CA LEU A 370 -2.57 -27.33 -23.87
C LEU A 370 -1.31 -27.32 -24.74
N ARG A 371 -1.39 -27.76 -26.00
CA ARG A 371 -0.25 -27.70 -26.93
C ARG A 371 0.12 -26.26 -27.25
N THR A 372 -0.87 -25.41 -27.52
CA THR A 372 -0.67 -23.98 -27.79
C THR A 372 -0.02 -23.28 -26.59
N ILE A 373 -0.50 -23.56 -25.37
CA ILE A 373 0.08 -23.04 -24.12
C ILE A 373 1.55 -23.46 -23.96
N ARG A 374 1.86 -24.73 -24.23
CA ARG A 374 3.25 -25.22 -24.13
C ARG A 374 4.17 -24.65 -25.20
N GLN A 375 3.65 -24.37 -26.39
CA GLN A 375 4.42 -23.78 -27.49
C GLN A 375 4.71 -22.30 -27.25
N SER A 376 3.74 -21.54 -26.74
CA SER A 376 3.92 -20.12 -26.40
C SER A 376 4.92 -19.94 -25.25
N THR A 377 4.91 -20.84 -24.26
CA THR A 377 5.83 -20.78 -23.11
C THR A 377 7.30 -21.09 -23.48
N ARG A 378 7.57 -21.85 -24.55
CA ARG A 378 8.95 -22.17 -24.98
C ARG A 378 9.62 -21.07 -25.80
N GLY A 379 8.87 -20.07 -26.30
CA GLY A 379 9.39 -19.04 -27.20
C GLY A 379 10.25 -17.95 -26.54
N THR A 380 10.29 -17.86 -25.21
CA THR A 380 10.92 -16.74 -24.49
C THR A 380 12.26 -17.08 -23.82
N GLY A 381 12.74 -18.32 -23.96
CA GLY A 381 14.04 -18.75 -23.41
C GLY A 381 15.17 -18.75 -24.44
N GLN A 382 15.76 -17.59 -24.74
CA GLN A 382 17.10 -17.54 -25.33
C GLN A 382 18.15 -17.84 -24.23
N GLY A 383 18.71 -19.05 -24.28
CA GLY A 383 19.93 -19.40 -23.54
C GLY A 383 21.20 -19.06 -24.33
N GLN A 384 22.23 -18.59 -23.64
CA GLN A 384 23.63 -18.67 -24.10
C GLN A 384 24.10 -20.15 -24.11
N PRO A 385 25.02 -20.54 -25.02
CA PRO A 385 25.54 -21.90 -25.10
C PRO A 385 26.83 -22.10 -24.29
N GLY A 386 26.96 -23.25 -23.64
CA GLY A 386 28.20 -23.75 -23.04
C GLY A 386 28.25 -25.28 -23.08
N LEU A 387 29.26 -25.81 -23.77
CA LEU A 387 29.64 -27.20 -24.07
C LEU A 387 29.54 -28.20 -22.90
N ASP A 388 28.94 -29.39 -23.06
CA ASP A 388 29.40 -30.65 -23.71
C ASP A 388 30.13 -31.61 -22.75
N THR A 389 29.59 -32.83 -22.57
CA THR A 389 30.30 -34.10 -22.81
C THR A 389 29.41 -35.32 -22.53
N SER A 390 29.10 -36.04 -23.61
CA SER A 390 29.09 -37.49 -23.80
C SER A 390 28.67 -38.46 -22.67
N GLY A 391 27.67 -39.29 -22.95
CA GLY A 391 27.45 -40.58 -22.28
C GLY A 391 26.44 -41.46 -23.03
N GLN A 392 26.92 -42.54 -23.64
CA GLN A 392 26.23 -43.48 -24.52
C GLN A 392 25.12 -44.30 -23.82
N GLY A 393 24.14 -44.81 -24.58
CA GLY A 393 23.51 -46.09 -24.23
C GLY A 393 22.06 -46.36 -24.66
N GLN A 394 21.91 -46.95 -25.86
CA GLN A 394 21.01 -48.06 -26.23
C GLN A 394 19.46 -47.94 -26.23
N ALA A 395 18.86 -48.81 -27.04
CA ALA A 395 17.57 -48.70 -27.68
C ALA A 395 16.62 -49.90 -27.38
N TYR A 396 15.32 -49.67 -27.64
CA TYR A 396 14.15 -50.58 -27.86
C TYR A 396 13.44 -51.22 -26.64
N PRO A 397 12.17 -51.71 -26.76
CA PRO A 397 10.97 -51.25 -27.51
C PRO A 397 9.67 -51.27 -26.63
N PRO A 398 8.44 -51.04 -27.18
CA PRO A 398 7.24 -50.68 -26.40
C PRO A 398 6.21 -51.80 -26.16
N GLY A 399 5.39 -51.63 -25.13
CA GLY A 399 4.14 -52.34 -24.83
C GLY A 399 3.62 -51.81 -23.48
N GLY A 400 2.37 -51.39 -23.25
CA GLY A 400 1.09 -51.79 -23.82
C GLY A 400 0.31 -52.55 -22.74
N ARG A 401 -0.59 -51.87 -21.99
CA ARG A 401 -1.87 -52.42 -21.47
C ARG A 401 -2.66 -51.42 -20.63
N ALA A 402 -3.98 -51.43 -20.88
CA ALA A 402 -5.06 -50.76 -20.18
C ALA A 402 -5.71 -51.70 -19.15
N VAL A 403 -6.22 -51.17 -18.03
CA VAL A 403 -7.30 -51.69 -17.13
C VAL A 403 -7.70 -50.48 -16.23
N ASP A 404 -8.89 -49.87 -16.28
CA ASP A 404 -10.25 -50.22 -15.80
C ASP A 404 -10.60 -49.59 -14.42
N ASN A 405 -11.90 -49.36 -14.24
CA ASN A 405 -12.70 -48.42 -13.45
C ASN A 405 -12.55 -48.37 -11.90
N GLY A 406 -13.00 -47.26 -11.31
CA GLY A 406 -13.31 -47.14 -9.88
C GLY A 406 -13.98 -45.81 -9.48
N ASP A 407 -15.30 -45.86 -9.35
CA ASP A 407 -16.26 -44.83 -8.92
C ASP A 407 -16.06 -44.39 -7.45
N GLY A 408 -16.45 -43.15 -7.09
CA GLY A 408 -16.38 -42.69 -5.69
C GLY A 408 -16.57 -41.19 -5.45
N SER A 409 -17.82 -40.79 -5.26
CA SER A 409 -18.27 -39.50 -4.71
C SER A 409 -17.58 -39.11 -3.39
N TYR A 410 -17.18 -37.83 -3.22
CA TYR A 410 -17.08 -37.22 -1.88
C TYR A 410 -17.33 -35.70 -1.91
N SER A 411 -18.31 -35.29 -1.11
CA SER A 411 -18.53 -33.94 -0.60
C SER A 411 -17.64 -33.70 0.63
N GLY A 412 -17.27 -32.44 0.90
CA GLY A 412 -16.83 -32.03 2.24
C GLY A 412 -15.67 -31.04 2.28
N ARG A 413 -15.96 -29.82 2.74
CA ARG A 413 -14.99 -28.87 3.31
C ARG A 413 -14.28 -29.53 4.49
N VAL A 414 -12.96 -29.35 4.62
CA VAL A 414 -12.24 -29.65 5.87
C VAL A 414 -11.16 -28.61 6.12
N ASP A 415 -11.29 -27.91 7.25
CA ASP A 415 -10.22 -27.17 7.94
C ASP A 415 -9.02 -28.11 8.17
N ARG A 416 -7.86 -27.79 7.58
CA ARG A 416 -6.65 -28.57 7.79
C ARG A 416 -5.83 -28.00 8.94
N SER A 417 -6.07 -28.51 10.14
CA SER A 417 -5.03 -28.53 11.17
C SER A 417 -3.84 -29.35 10.64
N PRO A 418 -2.59 -28.96 10.92
CA PRO A 418 -1.42 -29.71 10.47
C PRO A 418 -1.48 -31.14 11.02
N GLN A 419 -1.58 -32.12 10.12
CA GLN A 419 -1.64 -33.52 10.50
C GLN A 419 -0.25 -34.00 10.93
N THR A 420 -0.15 -34.52 12.15
CA THR A 420 1.03 -35.22 12.63
C THR A 420 1.32 -36.42 11.72
N PRO A 421 2.53 -36.54 11.16
CA PRO A 421 2.86 -37.62 10.22
C PRO A 421 2.77 -39.00 10.88
N THR A 422 2.23 -39.98 10.16
CA THR A 422 2.19 -41.39 10.60
C THR A 422 3.37 -42.15 10.02
N VAL A 423 4.09 -42.89 10.85
CA VAL A 423 5.24 -43.73 10.45
C VAL A 423 4.80 -45.19 10.44
N ARG A 424 4.92 -45.86 9.29
CA ARG A 424 4.53 -47.27 9.10
C ARG A 424 5.72 -48.20 8.85
N SER A 425 6.89 -47.61 8.62
CA SER A 425 8.11 -48.34 8.32
C SER A 425 9.35 -47.55 8.74
N ASP A 426 10.48 -48.23 8.91
CA ASP A 426 11.76 -47.58 9.24
C ASP A 426 12.16 -46.54 8.19
N ALA A 427 11.83 -46.78 6.91
CA ALA A 427 12.08 -45.83 5.84
C ALA A 427 11.27 -44.52 5.99
N ASP A 428 10.09 -44.57 6.60
CA ASP A 428 9.30 -43.37 6.91
C ASP A 428 9.89 -42.62 8.10
N TYR A 429 10.38 -43.35 9.11
CA TYR A 429 11.08 -42.77 10.26
C TYR A 429 12.35 -42.03 9.85
N ASP A 430 13.17 -42.62 8.97
CA ASP A 430 14.44 -42.05 8.51
C ASP A 430 14.26 -40.73 7.75
N ARG A 431 13.13 -40.56 7.05
CA ARG A 431 12.79 -39.34 6.31
C ARG A 431 12.34 -38.18 7.19
N LEU A 432 11.96 -38.42 8.45
CA LEU A 432 11.54 -37.35 9.34
C LEU A 432 12.74 -36.50 9.80
N PRO A 433 12.62 -35.16 9.84
CA PRO A 433 13.62 -34.31 10.47
C PRO A 433 13.79 -34.65 11.97
N PRO A 434 15.00 -34.50 12.54
CA PRO A 434 15.19 -34.59 13.99
C PRO A 434 14.26 -33.65 14.75
N GLY A 435 13.68 -34.10 15.88
CA GLY A 435 12.73 -33.32 16.68
C GLY A 435 11.26 -33.38 16.22
N THR A 436 10.97 -34.02 15.08
CA THR A 436 9.59 -34.18 14.58
C THR A 436 8.77 -35.10 15.48
N VAL A 437 7.53 -34.71 15.79
CA VAL A 437 6.54 -35.56 16.47
C VAL A 437 5.80 -36.38 15.42
N PHE A 438 5.69 -37.69 15.61
CA PHE A 438 5.02 -38.62 14.71
C PHE A 438 4.16 -39.63 15.47
N VAL A 439 3.26 -40.31 14.77
CA VAL A 439 2.40 -41.37 15.31
C VAL A 439 2.76 -42.71 14.69
N ASP A 440 2.84 -43.79 15.46
CA ASP A 440 3.02 -45.16 14.93
C ASP A 440 1.69 -45.75 14.40
N GLU A 441 1.72 -47.01 13.93
CA GLU A 441 0.52 -47.72 13.46
C GLU A 441 -0.49 -48.02 14.57
N GLU A 442 -0.05 -48.00 15.83
CA GLU A 442 -0.85 -48.29 17.02
C GLU A 442 -1.48 -47.02 17.63
N GLY A 443 -1.15 -45.84 17.10
CA GLY A 443 -1.66 -44.55 17.54
C GLY A 443 -0.83 -43.87 18.63
N ASN A 444 0.34 -44.41 18.98
CA ASN A 444 1.24 -43.84 19.98
C ASN A 444 2.07 -42.70 19.38
N GLN A 445 2.23 -41.61 20.13
CA GLN A 445 3.03 -40.46 19.71
C GLN A 445 4.47 -40.57 20.20
N TYR A 446 5.41 -40.32 19.28
CA TYR A 446 6.85 -40.30 19.56
C TYR A 446 7.48 -39.03 18.99
N ARG A 447 8.66 -38.66 19.51
CA ARG A 447 9.49 -37.59 18.96
C ARG A 447 10.81 -38.18 18.49
N LYS A 448 11.18 -37.92 17.24
CA LYS A 448 12.50 -38.31 16.70
C LYS A 448 13.59 -37.57 17.49
N PRO A 449 14.62 -38.25 18.03
CA PRO A 449 15.71 -37.60 18.77
C PRO A 449 16.38 -36.52 17.92
N ALA A 450 16.85 -35.45 18.56
CA ALA A 450 17.80 -34.54 17.94
C ALA A 450 19.19 -35.19 18.03
N GLU A 451 19.87 -35.35 16.89
CA GLU A 451 21.28 -35.76 16.86
C GLU A 451 22.20 -34.66 17.37
#